data_AF-A0A1F8JSI9-F1
#
_entry.id   AF-A0A1F8JSI9-F1
#
_cell.length_a   1.000
_cell.length_b   1.000
_cell.length_c   1.000
_cell.angle_alpha   90.00
_cell.angle_beta   90.00
_cell.angle_gamma   90.00
#
_symmetry.space_group_name_H-M   'P 1'
#
loop_
_entity.id
_entity.type
_entity.pdbx_description
1 polymer ?
#
loop_
_entity_poly.entity_id
_entity_poly.type
_entity_poly.pdbx_seq_one_letter_code
_entity_poly.pdbx_strand_id
1 'polypeptide(L)'
;MVQSLTQSIWGKLFGDRGYISLALFQELLERNIQLITKIINNMKNKLMDLTDKFLLRKRAIIETVNDQLKNISQIEHTRHRSPANFLINLLSGLIAYCFQEKKPCLKIPNRALVVC
;
A
#
# COMPACT_ATOMS: atom_id res chain seq x y z
N MET A 1 -0.39 -13.94 -11.87
CA MET A 1 0.40 -13.62 -10.64
C MET A 1 -0.31 -12.59 -9.76
N VAL A 2 -0.66 -11.39 -10.25
CA VAL A 2 -1.42 -10.43 -9.42
C VAL A 2 -2.79 -10.98 -9.04
N GLN A 3 -3.49 -11.63 -9.97
CA GLN A 3 -4.82 -12.23 -9.73
C GLN A 3 -4.81 -13.34 -8.67
N SER A 4 -3.73 -14.11 -8.55
CA SER A 4 -3.59 -15.18 -7.56
C SER A 4 -3.26 -14.63 -6.18
N LEU A 5 -2.45 -13.57 -6.12
CA LEU A 5 -2.10 -12.88 -4.86
C LEU A 5 -3.27 -12.09 -4.27
N THR A 6 -4.31 -11.82 -5.06
CA THR A 6 -5.44 -10.95 -4.68
C THR A 6 -6.75 -11.72 -4.45
N GLN A 7 -6.73 -13.05 -4.46
CA GLN A 7 -7.97 -13.87 -4.42
C GLN A 7 -8.84 -13.65 -3.17
N SER A 8 -8.24 -13.31 -2.03
CA SER A 8 -8.95 -13.13 -0.75
C SER A 8 -8.74 -11.74 -0.13
N ILE A 9 -8.35 -10.76 -0.94
CA ILE A 9 -8.08 -9.38 -0.50
C ILE A 9 -9.16 -8.47 -1.07
N TRP A 10 -9.54 -7.44 -0.33
CA TRP A 10 -10.48 -6.42 -0.77
C TRP A 10 -9.93 -5.03 -0.44
N GLY A 11 -10.44 -4.00 -1.14
CA GLY A 11 -10.07 -2.61 -0.87
C GLY A 11 -9.16 -2.00 -1.94
N LYS A 12 -8.25 -1.11 -1.54
CA LYS A 12 -7.47 -0.27 -2.44
C LYS A 12 -6.06 -0.84 -2.65
N LEU A 13 -5.70 -1.11 -3.90
CA LEU A 13 -4.38 -1.62 -4.28
C LEU A 13 -3.56 -0.53 -4.95
N PHE A 14 -2.50 -0.05 -4.31
CA PHE A 14 -1.63 0.97 -4.89
C PHE A 14 -0.50 0.31 -5.69
N GLY A 15 -0.39 0.66 -6.98
CA GLY A 15 0.66 0.17 -7.87
C GLY A 15 1.59 1.28 -8.36
N ASP A 16 2.86 0.93 -8.58
CA ASP A 16 3.85 1.89 -9.07
C ASP A 16 3.79 2.07 -10.60
N ARG A 17 3.66 0.96 -11.34
CA ARG A 17 3.67 0.97 -12.82
C ARG A 17 2.30 1.36 -13.39
N GLY A 18 2.30 2.34 -14.29
CA GLY A 18 1.10 2.85 -14.98
C GLY A 18 0.59 1.99 -16.15
N TYR A 19 1.31 0.93 -16.54
CA TYR A 19 0.84 -0.03 -17.54
C TYR A 19 0.29 -1.27 -16.85
N ILE A 20 -1.00 -1.20 -16.52
CA ILE A 20 -1.79 -2.38 -16.17
C ILE A 20 -2.82 -2.56 -17.28
N SER A 21 -2.94 -3.77 -17.82
CA SER A 21 -3.91 -4.06 -18.86
C SER A 21 -5.31 -3.72 -18.37
N LEU A 22 -6.14 -3.18 -19.27
CA LEU A 22 -7.53 -2.85 -18.96
C LEU A 22 -8.29 -4.08 -18.42
N ALA A 23 -7.99 -5.26 -18.97
CA ALA A 23 -8.53 -6.54 -18.52
C ALA A 23 -8.20 -6.82 -17.04
N LEU A 24 -6.95 -6.63 -16.61
CA LEU A 24 -6.58 -6.84 -15.20
C LEU A 24 -7.27 -5.82 -14.28
N PHE A 25 -7.42 -4.57 -14.73
CA PHE A 25 -8.15 -3.57 -13.96
C PHE A 25 -9.63 -3.96 -13.77
N GLN A 26 -10.28 -4.44 -14.83
CA GLN A 26 -11.68 -4.88 -14.77
C GLN A 26 -11.86 -6.08 -13.85
N GLU A 27 -11.01 -7.10 -13.99
CA GLU A 27 -11.08 -8.30 -13.15
C GLU A 27 -10.84 -8.00 -11.65
N LEU A 28 -9.91 -7.09 -11.34
CA LEU A 28 -9.70 -6.66 -9.96
C LEU A 28 -10.91 -5.87 -9.43
N LEU A 29 -11.51 -5.02 -10.26
CA LEU A 29 -12.68 -4.23 -9.88
C LEU A 29 -13.90 -5.12 -9.62
N GLU A 30 -14.11 -6.17 -10.43
CA GLU A 30 -15.14 -7.19 -10.20
C GLU A 30 -14.96 -7.91 -8.85
N ARG A 31 -13.72 -8.03 -8.37
CA ARG A 31 -13.38 -8.59 -7.06
C ARG A 31 -13.40 -7.58 -5.92
N ASN A 32 -13.96 -6.38 -6.13
CA ASN A 32 -13.96 -5.27 -5.16
C ASN A 32 -12.55 -4.78 -4.77
N ILE A 33 -11.60 -4.89 -5.70
CA ILE A 33 -10.23 -4.38 -5.54
C ILE A 33 -10.05 -3.18 -6.46
N GLN A 34 -9.96 -2.00 -5.85
CA GLN A 34 -9.71 -0.76 -6.57
C GLN A 34 -8.22 -0.58 -6.78
N LEU A 35 -7.77 -0.84 -8.01
CA LEU A 35 -6.39 -0.63 -8.41
C LEU A 35 -6.12 0.86 -8.68
N ILE A 36 -5.20 1.43 -7.92
CA ILE A 36 -4.79 2.84 -7.95
C ILE A 36 -3.37 2.95 -8.49
N THR A 37 -3.22 3.54 -9.66
CA THR A 37 -1.93 3.77 -10.31
C THR A 37 -1.82 5.18 -10.86
N LYS A 38 -0.60 5.60 -11.17
CA LYS A 38 -0.37 6.87 -11.85
C LYS A 38 -0.94 6.81 -13.27
N ILE A 39 -1.82 7.75 -13.60
CA ILE A 39 -2.37 7.92 -14.95
C ILE A 39 -1.24 8.35 -15.89
N ILE A 40 -1.09 7.63 -17.00
CA ILE A 40 -0.18 7.98 -18.10
C ILE A 40 -0.96 8.68 -19.23
N ASN A 41 -0.27 9.46 -20.06
CA ASN A 41 -0.90 10.29 -21.10
C ASN A 41 -1.77 9.52 -22.11
N ASN A 42 -1.54 8.21 -22.29
CA ASN A 42 -2.30 7.37 -23.24
C ASN A 42 -3.49 6.64 -22.58
N MET A 43 -3.79 6.91 -21.30
CA MET A 43 -4.95 6.33 -20.60
C MET A 43 -6.12 7.30 -20.56
N LYS A 44 -7.34 6.75 -20.70
CA LYS A 44 -8.57 7.53 -20.47
C LYS A 44 -8.58 7.99 -19.01
N ASN A 45 -8.71 9.30 -18.81
CA ASN A 45 -8.78 9.88 -17.48
C ASN A 45 -10.05 9.38 -16.79
N LYS A 46 -9.89 8.72 -15.63
CA LYS A 46 -11.00 8.29 -14.78
C LYS A 46 -11.07 9.21 -13.58
N LEU A 47 -12.29 9.51 -13.13
CA LEU A 47 -12.48 10.22 -11.86
C LEU A 47 -11.87 9.38 -10.75
N MET A 48 -10.95 10.00 -10.02
CA MET A 48 -10.18 9.38 -8.95
C MET A 48 -10.39 10.20 -7.69
N ASP A 49 -10.53 9.53 -6.55
CA ASP A 49 -10.72 10.20 -5.27
C ASP A 49 -9.54 11.13 -4.95
N LEU A 50 -9.83 12.29 -4.36
CA LEU A 50 -8.83 13.32 -4.05
C LEU A 50 -7.78 12.77 -3.07
N THR A 51 -8.22 11.96 -2.10
CA THR A 51 -7.35 11.29 -1.14
C THR A 51 -6.37 10.36 -1.83
N ASP A 52 -6.86 9.51 -2.72
CA ASP A 52 -6.04 8.55 -3.44
C ASP A 52 -5.03 9.26 -4.36
N LYS A 53 -5.47 10.35 -5.01
CA LYS A 53 -4.63 11.16 -5.90
C LYS A 53 -3.52 11.84 -5.11
N PHE A 54 -3.84 12.27 -3.90
CA PHE A 54 -2.89 12.85 -2.98
C PHE A 54 -1.89 11.82 -2.45
N LEU A 55 -2.34 10.62 -2.06
CA LEU A 55 -1.47 9.51 -1.67
C LEU A 55 -0.52 9.09 -2.79
N LEU A 56 -0.99 9.06 -4.05
CA LEU A 56 -0.12 8.85 -5.21
C LEU A 56 0.94 9.95 -5.37
N ARG A 57 0.60 11.19 -5.03
CA ARG A 57 1.55 12.32 -5.11
C ARG A 57 2.50 12.37 -3.92
N LYS A 58 2.11 11.81 -2.78
CA LYS A 58 2.88 11.75 -1.53
C LYS A 58 3.33 10.32 -1.21
N ARG A 59 3.70 9.54 -2.24
CA ARG A 59 4.21 8.16 -2.11
C ARG A 59 5.36 8.01 -1.13
N ALA A 60 6.14 9.06 -0.89
CA ALA A 60 7.18 9.10 0.11
C ALA A 60 6.72 8.60 1.49
N ILE A 61 5.45 8.78 1.88
CA ILE A 61 4.94 8.25 3.16
C ILE A 61 4.83 6.73 3.12
N ILE A 62 4.24 6.19 2.05
CA ILE A 62 4.06 4.74 1.88
C ILE A 62 5.43 4.07 1.88
N GLU A 63 6.38 4.68 1.17
CA GLU A 63 7.79 4.27 1.17
C GLU A 63 8.42 4.36 2.57
N THR A 64 8.19 5.46 3.29
CA THR A 64 8.71 5.65 4.66
C THR A 64 8.14 4.62 5.64
N VAL A 65 6.83 4.34 5.59
CA VAL A 65 6.19 3.31 6.43
C VAL A 65 6.79 1.94 6.12
N ASN A 66 6.92 1.60 4.83
CA ASN A 66 7.54 0.35 4.43
C ASN A 66 9.01 0.26 4.88
N ASP A 67 9.76 1.36 4.79
CA ASP A 67 11.15 1.43 5.25
C ASP A 67 11.26 1.24 6.77
N GLN A 68 10.36 1.85 7.55
CA GLN A 68 10.30 1.64 9.00
C GLN A 68 9.97 0.18 9.34
N LEU A 69 9.00 -0.43 8.65
CA LEU A 69 8.65 -1.83 8.86
C LEU A 69 9.82 -2.77 8.52
N LYS A 70 10.60 -2.44 7.49
CA LYS A 70 11.80 -3.21 7.11
C LYS A 70 12.95 -3.02 8.10
N ASN A 71 13.30 -1.78 8.41
CA ASN A 71 14.53 -1.44 9.12
C ASN A 71 14.37 -1.42 10.64
N ILE A 72 13.23 -0.93 11.15
CA ILE A 72 12.95 -0.82 12.58
C ILE A 72 12.33 -2.13 13.08
N SER A 73 11.27 -2.60 12.43
CA SER A 73 10.59 -3.84 12.83
C SER A 73 11.30 -5.11 12.34
N GLN A 74 12.38 -4.99 11.56
CA GLN A 74 13.16 -6.10 11.00
C GLN A 74 12.30 -7.22 10.39
N ILE A 75 11.22 -6.84 9.71
CA ILE A 75 10.29 -7.79 9.08
C ILE A 75 10.97 -8.53 7.93
N GLU A 76 11.85 -7.85 7.19
CA GLU A 76 12.65 -8.45 6.12
C GLU A 76 13.92 -9.07 6.70
N HIS A 77 13.79 -10.26 7.28
CA HIS A 77 14.91 -10.99 7.85
C HIS A 77 15.23 -12.24 7.02
N THR A 78 16.52 -12.44 6.70
CA THR A 78 16.98 -13.55 5.84
C THR A 78 16.91 -14.92 6.51
N ARG A 79 16.78 -15.00 7.85
CA ARG A 79 16.81 -16.27 8.62
C ARG A 79 15.44 -16.78 9.08
N HIS A 80 14.36 -16.52 8.35
CA HIS A 80 13.11 -17.23 8.64
C HIS A 80 13.22 -18.69 8.19
N ARG A 81 13.60 -19.58 9.13
CA ARG A 81 13.70 -21.03 8.90
C ARG A 81 12.33 -21.71 8.71
N SER A 82 11.23 -21.00 8.93
CA SER A 82 9.88 -21.49 8.66
C SER A 82 8.91 -20.34 8.29
N PRO A 83 7.87 -20.61 7.48
CA PRO A 83 6.83 -19.64 7.14
C PRO A 83 6.03 -19.16 8.36
N ALA A 84 5.82 -20.05 9.34
CA ALA A 84 5.13 -19.71 10.58
C ALA A 84 5.91 -18.68 11.41
N ASN A 85 7.24 -18.84 11.52
CA ASN A 85 8.09 -17.88 12.22
C ASN A 85 8.14 -16.53 11.50
N PHE A 86 8.06 -16.53 10.16
CA PHE A 86 7.90 -15.29 9.40
C PHE A 86 6.58 -14.59 9.75
N LEU A 87 5.45 -15.31 9.76
CA LEU A 87 4.14 -14.73 10.07
C LEU A 87 4.10 -14.13 11.49
N ILE A 88 4.67 -14.83 12.47
CA ILE A 88 4.73 -14.35 13.86
C ILE A 88 5.59 -13.08 13.95
N ASN A 89 6.75 -13.05 13.27
CA ASN A 89 7.61 -11.87 13.25
C ASN A 89 6.92 -10.69 12.55
N LEU A 90 6.20 -10.94 11.45
CA LEU A 90 5.42 -9.93 10.74
C LEU A 90 4.33 -9.34 11.65
N LEU A 91 3.54 -10.18 12.31
CA LEU A 91 2.49 -9.74 13.24
C LEU A 91 3.08 -8.96 14.41
N SER A 92 4.17 -9.45 15.01
CA SER A 92 4.87 -8.76 16.09
C SER A 92 5.40 -7.38 15.64
N GLY A 93 5.97 -7.30 14.44
CA GLY A 93 6.47 -6.05 13.86
C GLY A 93 5.37 -5.03 13.58
N LEU A 94 4.18 -5.49 13.15
CA LEU A 94 2.99 -4.65 12.97
C LEU A 94 2.43 -4.16 14.31
N ILE A 95 2.36 -5.03 15.32
CA ILE A 95 1.91 -4.65 16.67
C ILE A 95 2.88 -3.61 17.27
N ALA A 96 4.20 -3.84 17.16
CA ALA A 96 5.21 -2.90 17.62
C ALA A 96 5.08 -1.53 16.92
N TYR A 97 4.79 -1.53 15.62
CA TYR A 97 4.53 -0.30 14.86
C TYR A 97 3.31 0.48 15.40
N CYS A 98 2.24 -0.21 15.81
CA CYS A 98 1.07 0.44 16.40
C CYS A 98 1.39 1.20 17.71
N PHE A 99 2.34 0.69 18.50
CA PHE A 99 2.79 1.32 19.75
C PHE A 99 3.89 2.38 19.56
N GLN A 100 4.35 2.61 18.33
CA GLN A 100 5.40 3.58 18.06
C GLN A 100 4.90 5.02 18.23
N GLU A 101 5.57 5.81 19.06
CA GLU A 101 5.16 7.19 19.38
C GLU A 101 5.22 8.13 18.18
N LYS A 102 6.12 7.88 17.22
CA LYS A 102 6.33 8.72 16.03
C LYS A 102 5.99 7.96 14.76
N LYS A 103 4.79 8.18 14.26
CA LYS A 103 4.36 7.73 12.93
C LYS A 103 4.68 8.79 11.88
N PRO A 104 5.05 8.38 10.65
CA PRO A 104 5.27 9.31 9.56
C PRO A 104 3.94 9.99 9.24
N CYS A 105 3.88 11.28 9.52
CA CYS A 105 2.72 12.11 9.27
C CYS A 105 3.02 13.10 8.14
N LEU A 106 2.04 13.32 7.28
CA LEU A 106 2.10 14.46 6.39
C LEU A 106 1.66 15.70 7.14
N LYS A 107 2.52 16.72 7.13
CA LYS A 107 2.11 18.07 7.48
C LYS A 107 1.30 18.66 6.32
N ILE A 108 -0.01 18.44 6.34
CA ILE A 108 -0.94 19.05 5.39
C ILE A 108 -1.41 20.37 6.00
N PRO A 109 -1.33 21.52 5.30
CA PRO A 109 -1.97 22.73 5.74
C PRO A 109 -3.49 22.56 5.68
N ASN A 110 -4.06 22.19 6.82
CA ASN A 110 -5.43 22.41 7.30
C ASN A 110 -6.60 22.29 6.29
N ARG A 111 -6.98 21.05 5.94
CA ARG A 111 -8.36 20.49 5.92
C ARG A 111 -8.31 19.15 5.19
N ALA A 112 -8.87 18.13 5.83
CA ALA A 112 -8.93 16.74 5.40
C ALA A 112 -7.72 15.87 5.76
N LEU A 113 -8.00 14.92 6.68
CA LEU A 113 -7.26 13.72 7.02
C LEU A 113 -6.08 13.90 7.99
N VAL A 114 -6.46 14.08 9.26
CA VAL A 114 -5.68 13.63 10.40
C VAL A 114 -5.64 12.10 10.33
N VAL A 115 -4.47 11.54 10.04
CA VAL A 115 -4.14 10.18 10.43
C VAL A 115 -2.93 10.29 11.35
N CYS A 116 -3.24 10.36 12.65
CA CYS A 116 -2.29 10.18 13.76
C CYS A 116 -2.56 8.79 14.35
#